data_AF-A0A0U1KZQ6-F1
#
_entry.id   AF-A0A0U1KZQ6-F1
#
_cell.length_a   1.000
_cell.length_b   1.000
_cell.length_c   1.000
_cell.angle_alpha   90.00
_cell.angle_beta   90.00
_cell.angle_gamma   90.00
#
_symmetry.space_group_name_H-M   'P 1'
#
loop_
_entity.id
_entity.type
_entity.pdbx_description
1 polymer ?
#
loop_
_entity_poly.entity_id
_entity_poly.type
_entity_poly.pdbx_seq_one_letter_code
_entity_poly.pdbx_strand_id
1 'polypeptide(L)'
;MFRQPKVSKIYCDQTNLELGFIGKTEAIIATIAKHKQEVASLASEMAGQSDGSGIENSQILLEILNKIHDIAEQGGVYCSCGNTDVDVDVLVDAVELSCPQCEGRLLISAKDEQALARLSAMEVLEIAPLRRTSRK
;
A
#
# COMPACT_ATOMS: atom_id res chain seq x y z
N MET A 1 29.80 -14.72 -34.21
CA MET A 1 29.88 -14.69 -32.72
C MET A 1 29.38 -13.33 -32.24
N PHE A 2 28.12 -13.24 -31.81
CA PHE A 2 27.52 -11.98 -31.35
C PHE A 2 27.82 -11.77 -29.86
N ARG A 3 28.75 -10.87 -29.54
CA ARG A 3 29.12 -10.52 -28.17
C ARG A 3 28.04 -9.57 -27.62
N GLN A 4 27.10 -10.09 -26.84
CA GLN A 4 26.07 -9.26 -26.21
C GLN A 4 26.73 -8.20 -25.30
N PRO A 5 26.25 -6.95 -25.32
CA PRO A 5 26.83 -5.91 -24.49
C PRO A 5 26.54 -6.20 -23.01
N LYS A 6 27.60 -6.30 -22.22
CA LYS A 6 27.55 -6.72 -20.82
C LYS A 6 27.14 -5.52 -19.96
N VAL A 7 25.91 -5.55 -19.44
CA VAL A 7 25.44 -4.61 -18.41
C VAL A 7 25.69 -5.26 -17.05
N SER A 8 26.24 -4.50 -16.11
CA SER A 8 26.43 -4.95 -14.72
C SER A 8 25.39 -4.28 -13.84
N LYS A 9 24.83 -5.04 -12.89
CA LYS A 9 23.88 -4.52 -11.90
C LYS A 9 24.65 -3.99 -10.69
N ILE A 10 24.19 -2.89 -10.14
CA ILE A 10 24.73 -2.27 -8.92
C ILE A 10 23.78 -2.61 -7.79
N TYR A 11 24.35 -3.11 -6.69
CA TYR A 11 23.60 -3.46 -5.50
C TYR A 11 24.13 -2.69 -4.28
N CYS A 12 23.24 -2.37 -3.34
CA CYS A 12 23.64 -1.97 -2.01
C CYS A 12 24.12 -3.21 -1.24
N ASP A 13 25.35 -3.19 -0.72
CA ASP A 13 25.95 -4.31 0.00
C ASP A 13 25.18 -4.66 1.30
N GLN A 14 24.61 -3.64 1.96
CA GLN A 14 23.94 -3.82 3.25
C GLN A 14 22.52 -4.39 3.13
N THR A 15 21.77 -3.95 2.12
CA THR A 15 20.34 -4.29 1.96
C THR A 15 20.09 -5.23 0.80
N ASN A 16 21.14 -5.57 0.03
CA ASN A 16 21.06 -6.32 -1.23
C ASN A 16 20.03 -5.74 -2.24
N LEU A 17 19.75 -4.44 -2.12
CA LEU A 17 18.79 -3.72 -2.98
C LEU A 17 19.45 -3.37 -4.32
N GLU A 18 18.77 -3.64 -5.44
CA GLU A 18 19.23 -3.23 -6.78
C GLU A 18 19.11 -1.71 -6.94
N LEU A 19 20.25 -1.04 -7.13
CA LEU A 19 20.33 0.42 -7.28
C LEU A 19 20.31 0.87 -8.74
N GLY A 20 20.74 0.01 -9.68
CA GLY A 20 20.69 0.31 -11.10
C GLY A 20 21.68 -0.49 -11.96
N PHE A 21 21.97 0.05 -13.15
CA PHE A 21 22.76 -0.61 -14.18
C PHE A 21 23.96 0.23 -14.61
N ILE A 22 25.10 -0.40 -14.86
CA ILE A 22 26.30 0.22 -15.45
C ILE A 22 26.77 -0.54 -16.68
N GLY A 23 27.10 0.20 -17.75
CA GLY A 23 27.46 -0.38 -19.04
C GLY A 23 27.22 0.60 -20.19
N LYS A 24 27.23 0.08 -21.43
CA LYS A 24 26.95 0.89 -22.62
C LYS A 24 25.48 1.35 -22.63
N THR A 25 25.24 2.62 -22.96
CA THR A 25 23.89 3.22 -22.98
C THR A 25 22.87 2.40 -23.75
N GLU A 26 23.21 1.94 -24.95
CA GLU A 26 22.33 1.10 -25.80
C GLU A 26 21.92 -0.21 -25.09
N ALA A 27 22.85 -0.80 -24.36
CA ALA A 27 22.66 -2.05 -23.63
C ALA A 27 21.85 -1.84 -22.35
N ILE A 28 22.08 -0.71 -21.66
CA ILE A 28 21.27 -0.29 -20.51
C ILE A 28 19.84 -0.06 -20.95
N ILE A 29 19.61 0.70 -22.03
CA ILE A 29 18.27 0.98 -22.56
C ILE A 29 17.58 -0.33 -22.95
N ALA A 30 18.25 -1.24 -23.65
CA ALA A 30 17.68 -2.54 -24.00
C ALA A 30 17.36 -3.40 -22.77
N THR A 31 18.22 -3.36 -21.74
CA THR A 31 18.02 -4.10 -20.48
C THR A 31 16.86 -3.52 -19.68
N ILE A 32 16.74 -2.20 -19.61
CA ILE A 32 15.62 -1.51 -18.96
C ILE A 32 14.32 -1.78 -19.73
N ALA A 33 14.33 -1.71 -21.06
CA ALA A 33 13.16 -2.00 -21.89
C ALA A 33 12.70 -3.45 -21.71
N LYS A 34 13.63 -4.41 -21.67
CA LYS A 34 13.35 -5.82 -21.40
C LYS A 34 12.77 -6.03 -19.99
N HIS A 35 13.38 -5.46 -18.95
CA HIS A 35 12.82 -5.55 -17.58
C HIS A 35 11.44 -4.90 -17.49
N LYS A 36 11.23 -3.74 -18.14
CA LYS A 36 9.91 -3.11 -18.22
C LYS A 36 8.88 -3.99 -18.91
N GLN A 37 9.26 -4.71 -19.96
CA GLN A 37 8.39 -5.64 -20.67
C GLN A 37 8.08 -6.88 -19.83
N GLU A 38 9.04 -7.42 -19.08
CA GLU A 38 8.84 -8.55 -18.15
C GLU A 38 7.91 -8.15 -16.99
N VAL A 39 8.12 -6.96 -16.40
CA VAL A 39 7.22 -6.40 -15.39
C VAL A 39 5.84 -6.11 -15.99
N ALA A 40 5.76 -5.58 -17.21
CA ALA A 40 4.49 -5.33 -17.88
C ALA A 40 3.75 -6.63 -18.27
N SER A 41 4.46 -7.72 -18.53
CA SER A 41 3.87 -9.04 -18.80
C SER A 41 3.28 -9.64 -17.52
N LEU A 42 4.03 -9.63 -16.41
CA LEU A 42 3.52 -10.03 -15.09
C LEU A 42 2.34 -9.14 -14.66
N ALA A 43 2.47 -7.82 -14.91
CA ALA A 43 1.40 -6.87 -14.67
C ALA A 43 0.21 -7.13 -15.59
N SER A 44 0.37 -7.60 -16.83
CA SER A 44 -0.73 -7.93 -17.76
C SER A 44 -1.41 -9.26 -17.41
N GLU A 45 -0.66 -10.22 -16.85
CA GLU A 45 -1.22 -11.45 -16.27
C GLU A 45 -2.01 -11.16 -14.99
N MET A 46 -1.64 -10.12 -14.23
CA MET A 46 -2.45 -9.56 -13.14
C MET A 46 -3.54 -8.57 -13.61
N ALA A 47 -3.30 -7.83 -14.69
CA ALA A 47 -4.15 -6.76 -15.24
C ALA A 47 -5.12 -7.25 -16.33
N GLY A 48 -5.34 -8.56 -16.40
CA GLY A 48 -6.66 -9.07 -16.78
C GLY A 48 -7.79 -8.56 -15.86
N GLN A 49 -7.46 -7.84 -14.77
CA GLN A 49 -8.41 -7.28 -13.80
C GLN A 49 -8.21 -5.81 -13.40
N SER A 50 -7.28 -5.04 -13.99
CA SER A 50 -7.09 -3.62 -13.56
C SER A 50 -6.79 -2.67 -14.72
N ASP A 51 -7.82 -1.92 -15.05
CA ASP A 51 -7.97 -0.83 -16.00
C ASP A 51 -7.34 0.49 -15.50
N GLY A 52 -6.01 0.61 -15.42
CA GLY A 52 -5.38 1.92 -15.13
C GLY A 52 -5.65 2.52 -13.73
N SER A 53 -6.46 1.85 -12.91
CA SER A 53 -6.86 2.20 -11.54
C SER A 53 -5.73 2.05 -10.50
N GLY A 54 -4.62 1.38 -10.84
CA GLY A 54 -3.52 1.15 -9.90
C GLY A 54 -2.74 2.40 -9.48
N ILE A 55 -2.64 3.42 -10.35
CA ILE A 55 -1.93 4.67 -10.03
C ILE A 55 -2.83 5.62 -9.24
N GLU A 56 -4.10 5.74 -9.64
CA GLU A 56 -5.08 6.59 -8.92
C GLU A 56 -5.36 6.07 -7.50
N ASN A 57 -5.50 4.75 -7.33
CA ASN A 57 -5.69 4.15 -6.00
C ASN A 57 -4.52 4.42 -5.05
N SER A 58 -3.29 4.50 -5.57
CA SER A 58 -2.09 4.71 -4.75
C SER A 58 -2.08 6.09 -4.09
N GLN A 59 -2.54 7.12 -4.79
CA GLN A 59 -2.64 8.48 -4.25
C GLN A 59 -3.74 8.58 -3.19
N ILE A 60 -4.92 8.01 -3.48
CA ILE A 60 -6.06 7.99 -2.55
C ILE A 60 -5.70 7.24 -1.26
N LEU A 61 -5.00 6.11 -1.35
CA LEU A 61 -4.53 5.35 -0.19
C LEU A 61 -3.61 6.18 0.73
N LEU A 62 -2.68 6.94 0.14
CA LEU A 62 -1.79 7.82 0.92
C LEU A 62 -2.57 8.93 1.64
N GLU A 63 -3.58 9.51 1.00
CA GLU A 63 -4.44 10.52 1.62
C GLU A 63 -5.29 9.94 2.76
N ILE A 64 -5.83 8.73 2.58
CA ILE A 64 -6.54 8.00 3.64
C ILE A 64 -5.60 7.76 4.83
N LEU A 65 -4.37 7.31 4.60
CA LEU A 65 -3.40 7.06 5.66
C LEU A 65 -3.04 8.33 6.42
N ASN A 66 -2.80 9.45 5.72
CA ASN A 66 -2.53 10.73 6.35
C ASN A 66 -3.72 11.16 7.23
N LYS A 67 -4.96 11.01 6.73
CA LYS A 67 -6.14 11.35 7.51
C LYS A 67 -6.31 10.47 8.76
N ILE A 68 -6.04 9.18 8.65
CA ILE A 68 -6.05 8.27 9.81
C ILE A 68 -5.01 8.73 10.84
N HIS A 69 -3.81 9.10 10.38
CA HIS A 69 -2.74 9.61 11.25
C HIS A 69 -3.15 10.88 11.99
N ASP A 70 -3.74 11.86 11.29
CA ASP A 70 -4.22 13.11 11.89
C ASP A 70 -5.27 12.84 13.00
N ILE A 71 -6.19 11.90 12.75
CA ILE A 71 -7.21 11.50 13.74
C ILE A 71 -6.56 10.80 14.93
N ALA A 72 -5.54 9.96 14.70
CA ALA A 72 -4.82 9.26 15.75
C ALA A 72 -4.02 10.22 16.66
N GLU A 73 -3.35 11.23 16.07
CA GLU A 73 -2.65 12.27 16.85
C GLU A 73 -3.60 13.06 17.75
N GLN A 74 -4.86 13.22 17.34
CA GLN A 74 -5.91 13.87 18.13
C GLN A 74 -6.57 12.93 19.16
N GLY A 75 -6.17 11.65 19.21
CA GLY A 75 -6.76 10.64 20.08
C GLY A 75 -8.14 10.14 19.63
N GLY A 76 -8.50 10.38 18.37
CA GLY A 76 -9.80 10.02 17.79
C GLY A 76 -9.90 8.58 17.28
N VAL A 77 -8.86 7.75 17.41
CA VAL A 77 -8.91 6.33 17.00
C VAL A 77 -9.06 5.44 18.23
N TYR A 78 -10.17 4.71 18.32
CA TYR A 78 -10.41 3.78 19.43
C TYR A 78 -11.31 2.61 19.04
N CYS A 79 -11.28 1.56 19.87
CA CYS A 79 -12.21 0.45 19.77
C CYS A 79 -13.24 0.51 20.91
N SER A 80 -14.50 0.20 20.63
CA SER A 80 -15.57 0.17 21.66
C SER A 80 -15.34 -0.89 22.75
N CYS A 81 -14.37 -1.80 22.58
CA CYS A 81 -13.92 -2.71 23.65
C CYS A 81 -13.10 -2.01 24.75
N GLY A 82 -12.70 -0.75 24.54
CA GLY A 82 -11.90 0.05 25.46
C GLY A 82 -10.41 0.08 25.14
N ASN A 83 -9.95 -0.64 24.10
CA ASN A 83 -8.57 -0.54 23.64
C ASN A 83 -8.40 0.66 22.69
N THR A 84 -7.34 1.42 22.88
CA THR A 84 -6.94 2.52 21.99
C THR A 84 -5.74 2.14 21.12
N ASP A 85 -5.11 1.01 21.40
CA ASP A 85 -4.07 0.44 20.53
C ASP A 85 -4.74 -0.23 19.33
N VAL A 86 -4.33 0.17 18.13
CA VAL A 86 -4.94 -0.22 16.86
C VAL A 86 -3.85 -0.42 15.82
N ASP A 87 -3.87 -1.60 15.19
CA ASP A 87 -2.98 -1.94 14.07
C ASP A 87 -3.58 -1.46 12.75
N VAL A 88 -2.74 -1.08 11.80
CA VAL A 88 -3.15 -0.59 10.48
C VAL A 88 -2.45 -1.39 9.38
N ASP A 89 -3.25 -2.00 8.49
CA ASP A 89 -2.80 -2.76 7.33
C ASP A 89 -3.23 -2.08 6.03
N VAL A 90 -2.29 -1.93 5.09
CA VAL A 90 -2.55 -1.34 3.76
C VAL A 90 -2.77 -2.46 2.74
N LEU A 91 -3.97 -2.49 2.17
CA LEU A 91 -4.37 -3.42 1.12
C LEU A 91 -4.28 -2.74 -0.26
N VAL A 92 -4.51 -3.51 -1.34
CA VAL A 92 -4.41 -3.02 -2.72
C VAL A 92 -5.42 -1.89 -3.02
N ASP A 93 -6.60 -1.94 -2.40
CA ASP A 93 -7.71 -1.02 -2.65
C ASP A 93 -8.42 -0.57 -1.36
N ALA A 94 -7.78 -0.74 -0.19
CA ALA A 94 -8.34 -0.37 1.10
C ALA A 94 -7.26 -0.25 2.19
N VAL A 95 -7.63 0.37 3.32
CA VAL A 95 -6.89 0.34 4.58
C VAL A 95 -7.74 -0.37 5.62
N GLU A 96 -7.18 -1.34 6.33
CA GLU A 96 -7.82 -2.03 7.44
C GLU A 96 -7.23 -1.56 8.76
N LEU A 97 -8.08 -1.15 9.70
CA LEU A 97 -7.72 -0.96 11.10
C LEU A 97 -8.18 -2.17 11.91
N SER A 98 -7.35 -2.69 12.79
CA SER A 98 -7.71 -3.83 13.63
C SER A 98 -7.35 -3.61 15.10
N CYS A 99 -8.20 -4.13 15.99
CA CYS A 99 -7.99 -4.06 17.42
C CYS A 99 -7.38 -5.39 17.92
N PRO A 100 -6.13 -5.40 18.41
CA PRO A 100 -5.46 -6.63 18.85
C PRO A 100 -6.12 -7.27 20.07
N GLN A 101 -6.92 -6.52 20.84
CA GLN A 101 -7.57 -7.02 22.05
C GLN A 101 -8.85 -7.82 21.77
N CYS A 102 -9.68 -7.37 20.82
CA CYS A 102 -11.01 -7.95 20.58
C CYS A 102 -11.19 -8.48 19.15
N GLU A 103 -10.16 -8.36 18.31
CA GLU A 103 -10.12 -8.73 16.90
C GLU A 103 -11.16 -7.98 16.03
N GLY A 104 -11.68 -6.86 16.54
CA GLY A 104 -12.52 -5.93 15.80
C GLY A 104 -11.76 -5.35 14.60
N ARG A 105 -12.46 -5.13 13.49
CA ARG A 105 -11.88 -4.60 12.24
C ARG A 105 -12.73 -3.49 11.65
N LEU A 106 -12.09 -2.49 11.08
CA LEU A 106 -12.71 -1.40 10.32
C LEU A 106 -12.01 -1.32 8.97
N LEU A 107 -12.76 -1.53 7.90
CA LEU A 107 -12.24 -1.47 6.53
C LEU A 107 -12.63 -0.15 5.87
N ILE A 108 -11.63 0.53 5.31
CA ILE A 108 -11.76 1.81 4.63
C ILE A 108 -11.35 1.64 3.16
N SER A 109 -12.34 1.58 2.27
CA SER A 109 -12.11 1.36 0.84
C SER A 109 -11.55 2.60 0.14
N ALA A 110 -10.54 2.43 -0.71
CA ALA A 110 -9.93 3.45 -1.56
C ALA A 110 -10.49 3.47 -2.99
N LYS A 111 -11.71 2.95 -3.19
CA LYS A 111 -12.32 2.78 -4.53
C LYS A 111 -12.93 4.04 -5.12
N ASP A 112 -13.09 5.10 -4.33
CA ASP A 112 -13.83 6.30 -4.76
C ASP A 112 -13.42 7.53 -3.94
N GLU A 113 -13.26 8.70 -4.58
CA GLU A 113 -12.95 9.98 -3.92
C GLU A 113 -14.02 10.36 -2.87
N GLN A 114 -15.26 9.86 -3.02
CA GLN A 114 -16.29 10.03 -2.01
C GLN A 114 -15.97 9.38 -0.66
N ALA A 115 -15.16 8.31 -0.64
CA ALA A 115 -14.71 7.69 0.61
C ALA A 115 -13.79 8.63 1.38
N LEU A 116 -12.87 9.31 0.68
CA LEU A 116 -11.98 10.30 1.25
C LEU A 116 -12.76 11.52 1.78
N ALA A 117 -13.78 11.98 1.05
CA ALA A 117 -14.64 13.07 1.52
C ALA A 117 -15.38 12.73 2.82
N ARG A 118 -15.87 11.49 2.95
CA ARG A 118 -16.53 11.01 4.17
C ARG A 118 -15.56 10.89 5.34
N LEU A 119 -14.37 10.34 5.12
CA LEU A 119 -13.31 10.26 6.13
C LEU A 119 -12.82 11.63 6.57
N SER A 120 -12.71 12.56 5.62
CA SER A 120 -12.25 13.92 5.89
C SER A 120 -13.22 14.68 6.80
N ALA A 121 -14.51 14.36 6.74
CA ALA A 121 -15.56 14.90 7.61
C ALA A 121 -15.65 14.19 8.97
N MET A 122 -14.92 13.10 9.18
CA MET A 122 -14.87 12.38 10.45
C MET A 122 -13.73 12.92 11.32
N GLU A 123 -14.03 13.10 12.60
CA GLU A 123 -13.06 13.47 13.65
C GLU A 123 -12.64 12.24 14.48
N VAL A 124 -13.33 11.11 14.31
CA VAL A 124 -13.19 9.91 15.13
C VAL A 124 -13.33 8.66 14.24
N LEU A 125 -12.49 7.66 14.47
CA LEU A 125 -12.59 6.31 13.92
C LEU A 125 -12.85 5.31 15.05
N GLU A 126 -14.06 4.73 15.05
CA GLU A 126 -14.47 3.73 16.02
C GLU A 126 -14.47 2.32 15.43
N ILE A 127 -13.76 1.39 16.08
CA ILE A 127 -13.72 -0.03 15.70
C ILE A 127 -14.73 -0.81 16.54
N ALA A 128 -15.65 -1.50 15.88
CA ALA A 128 -16.60 -2.40 16.52
C ALA A 128 -15.90 -3.73 16.93
N PRO A 129 -16.13 -4.24 18.15
CA PRO A 129 -15.49 -5.45 18.62
C PRO A 129 -16.03 -6.72 17.95
N LEU A 130 -15.12 -7.62 17.52
CA LEU A 130 -15.50 -8.90 16.90
C LEU A 130 -15.91 -9.93 17.97
N ARG A 131 -15.15 -10.00 19.06
CA ARG A 131 -15.56 -10.77 20.25
C ARG A 131 -16.39 -9.88 21.17
N ARG A 132 -17.59 -10.32 21.53
CA ARG A 132 -18.35 -9.71 22.64
C ARG A 132 -17.54 -9.88 23.91
N THR A 133 -16.73 -8.88 24.26
CA THR A 133 -16.13 -8.80 25.59
C THR A 133 -17.29 -8.58 26.55
N SER A 134 -17.72 -9.66 27.21
CA SER A 134 -18.70 -9.56 28.29
C SER A 134 -18.06 -8.70 29.38
N ARG A 135 -18.48 -7.43 29.45
CA ARG A 135 -18.04 -6.49 30.48
C ARG A 135 -18.55 -7.03 31.81
N LYS A 136 -17.65 -7.40 32.72
CA LYS A 136 -17.94 -7.57 34.15
C LYS A 136 -17.88 -6.21 34.82
#